data_AF-A0AAD5ISF7-F1
#
_entry.id   AF-A0AAD5ISF7-F1
#
_cell.length_a   1.000
_cell.length_b   1.000
_cell.length_c   1.000
_cell.angle_alpha   90.00
_cell.angle_beta   90.00
_cell.angle_gamma   90.00
#
_symmetry.space_group_name_H-M   'P 1'
#
loop_
_entity.id
_entity.type
_entity.pdbx_description
1 polymer ?
#
loop_
_entity_poly.entity_id
_entity_poly.type
_entity_poly.pdbx_seq_one_letter_code
_entity_poly.pdbx_strand_id
1 'polypeptide(L)'
;MIVDTGTTYTFLDPGFYEIFAEALEEAIGSKRVRNPWGLPIVCFKVRSHHIDHLPVITVHFTGADVKLPTVSSYFRVQKQMVCLAMIASYDISILGNLSQMNLYVGYDLEKKKVSFKPADCTKHSKNA
;
A
#
# COMPACT_ATOMS: atom_id res chain seq x y z
N MET A 1 14.53 -0.91 -4.09
CA MET A 1 13.22 -1.54 -3.83
C MET A 1 12.98 -2.64 -4.86
N ILE A 2 12.50 -3.80 -4.43
CA ILE A 2 12.12 -4.93 -5.29
C ILE A 2 10.60 -4.89 -5.50
N VAL A 3 10.11 -5.26 -6.68
CA VAL A 3 8.67 -5.43 -6.95
C VAL A 3 8.38 -6.92 -6.93
N ASP A 4 7.60 -7.39 -5.96
CA ASP A 4 7.46 -8.82 -5.69
C ASP A 4 6.02 -9.18 -5.28
N THR A 5 5.33 -9.92 -6.15
CA THR A 5 3.99 -10.45 -5.87
C THR A 5 4.01 -11.65 -4.91
N GLY A 6 5.17 -12.26 -4.67
CA GLY A 6 5.36 -13.33 -3.68
C GLY A 6 5.36 -12.84 -2.23
N THR A 7 5.45 -11.53 -2.03
CA THR A 7 5.40 -10.89 -0.70
C THR A 7 4.07 -10.15 -0.54
N THR A 8 3.28 -10.49 0.48
CA THR A 8 1.93 -9.92 0.67
C THR A 8 1.93 -8.39 0.90
N TYR A 9 2.71 -7.92 1.87
CA TYR A 9 2.77 -6.51 2.28
C TYR A 9 3.95 -5.78 1.66
N THR A 10 3.85 -4.47 1.54
CA THR A 10 5.00 -3.63 1.19
C THR A 10 5.92 -3.48 2.40
N PHE A 11 7.21 -3.77 2.21
CA PHE A 11 8.23 -3.66 3.24
C PHE A 11 8.98 -2.35 3.10
N LEU A 12 9.03 -1.60 4.20
CA LEU A 12 9.69 -0.31 4.29
C LEU A 12 10.75 -0.35 5.38
N ASP A 13 11.81 0.43 5.17
CA ASP A 13 12.81 0.67 6.22
C ASP A 13 12.12 1.16 7.50
N PRO A 14 12.50 0.69 8.71
CA PRO A 14 11.78 1.02 9.93
C PRO A 14 11.82 2.51 10.28
N GLY A 15 12.94 3.21 10.01
CA GLY A 15 13.06 4.64 10.23
C GLY A 15 12.14 5.43 9.29
N PHE A 16 12.10 5.05 8.02
CA PHE A 16 11.16 5.63 7.06
C PHE A 16 9.69 5.31 7.39
N TYR A 17 9.40 4.07 7.79
CA TYR A 17 8.03 3.64 8.13
C TYR A 17 7.45 4.45 9.28
N GLU A 18 8.27 4.78 10.28
CA GLU A 18 7.85 5.61 11.41
C GLU A 18 7.48 7.03 10.96
N ILE A 19 8.37 7.71 10.23
CA ILE A 19 8.11 9.06 9.68
C ILE A 19 6.88 9.04 8.77
N PHE A 20 6.76 8.04 7.91
CA PHE A 20 5.63 7.87 7.02
C PHE A 20 4.30 7.71 7.79
N ALA A 21 4.32 6.91 8.86
CA ALA A 21 3.14 6.70 9.68
C ALA A 21 2.75 7.95 10.49
N GLU A 22 3.70 8.81 10.88
CA GLU A 22 3.40 10.13 11.49
C GLU A 22 2.72 11.07 10.48
N ALA A 23 3.24 11.16 9.26
CA ALA A 23 2.63 11.95 8.19
C ALA A 23 1.20 11.49 7.87
N LEU A 24 0.94 10.19 7.95
CA LEU A 24 -0.40 9.64 7.80
C LEU A 24 -1.32 9.96 8.97
N GLU A 25 -0.82 10.02 10.21
CA GLU A 25 -1.65 10.48 11.35
C GLU A 25 -2.17 11.90 11.12
N GLU A 26 -1.31 12.79 10.63
CA GLU A 26 -1.66 14.18 10.32
C GLU A 26 -2.66 14.24 9.16
N ALA A 27 -2.37 13.55 8.05
CA ALA A 27 -3.22 13.55 6.86
C ALA A 27 -4.60 12.91 7.11
N ILE A 28 -4.70 11.89 7.97
CA ILE A 28 -5.96 11.23 8.33
C ILE A 28 -6.68 12.00 9.46
N GLY A 29 -5.94 12.76 10.29
CA GLY A 29 -6.47 13.35 11.51
C GLY A 29 -6.81 12.31 12.58
N SER A 30 -6.09 11.19 12.61
CA SER A 30 -6.26 10.12 13.61
C SER A 30 -4.92 9.63 14.11
N LYS A 31 -4.81 9.43 15.41
CA LYS A 31 -3.67 8.72 16.01
C LYS A 31 -3.68 7.23 15.66
N ARG A 32 -2.48 6.63 15.66
CA ARG A 32 -2.27 5.19 15.48
C ARG A 32 -2.94 4.42 16.61
N VAL A 33 -3.42 3.23 16.30
CA VAL A 33 -4.02 2.31 17.26
C VAL A 33 -3.43 0.92 17.12
N ARG A 34 -3.48 0.15 18.21
CA ARG A 34 -2.93 -1.21 18.24
C ARG A 34 -3.64 -2.09 17.21
N ASN A 35 -2.85 -2.71 16.32
CA ASN A 35 -3.34 -3.79 15.47
C ASN A 35 -3.84 -4.93 16.37
N PRO A 36 -5.09 -5.39 16.25
CA PRO A 36 -5.61 -6.38 17.18
C PRO A 36 -5.05 -7.78 16.87
N TRP A 37 -4.45 -8.00 15.69
CA TRP A 37 -3.90 -9.30 15.26
C TRP A 37 -2.44 -9.48 15.69
N GLY A 38 -1.85 -8.48 16.38
CA GLY A 38 -0.49 -8.55 16.90
C GLY A 38 0.63 -8.35 15.87
N LEU A 39 0.31 -8.16 14.59
CA LEU A 39 1.30 -7.80 13.58
C LEU A 39 1.76 -6.35 13.77
N PRO A 40 3.04 -6.02 13.54
CA PRO A 40 3.58 -4.66 13.67
C PRO A 40 3.20 -3.78 12.47
N ILE A 41 1.90 -3.72 12.19
CA ILE A 41 1.29 -2.91 11.13
C ILE A 41 0.57 -1.74 11.80
N VAL A 42 0.80 -0.54 11.30
CA VAL A 42 0.11 0.66 11.76
C VAL A 42 -1.35 0.61 11.32
N CYS A 43 -2.23 0.88 12.29
CA CYS A 43 -3.67 1.00 12.09
C CYS A 43 -4.19 2.34 12.60
N PHE A 44 -5.31 2.79 12.05
CA PHE A 44 -5.97 4.04 12.39
C PHE A 44 -7.46 3.80 12.68
N LYS A 45 -8.02 4.60 13.59
CA LYS A 45 -9.47 4.66 13.75
C LYS A 45 -10.06 5.53 12.65
N VAL A 46 -11.11 5.04 12.00
CA VAL A 46 -11.80 5.77 10.94
C VAL A 46 -13.29 5.81 11.21
N ARG A 47 -13.91 6.96 10.93
CA ARG A 47 -15.36 7.15 11.07
C ARG A 47 -16.13 6.54 9.91
N SER A 48 -15.58 6.65 8.70
CA SER A 48 -16.22 6.13 7.48
C SER A 48 -15.97 4.64 7.30
N HIS A 49 -16.98 3.95 6.75
CA HIS A 49 -16.85 2.57 6.26
C HIS A 49 -16.10 2.48 4.94
N HIS A 50 -16.04 3.58 4.20
CA HIS A 50 -15.39 3.71 2.91
C HIS A 50 -13.91 4.10 3.09
N ILE A 51 -13.00 3.39 2.44
CA ILE A 51 -11.54 3.64 2.50
C ILE A 51 -11.08 4.64 1.44
N ASP A 52 -11.96 4.96 0.51
CA ASP A 52 -11.83 5.89 -0.60
C ASP A 52 -11.66 7.35 -0.17
N HIS A 53 -11.95 7.67 1.10
CA HIS A 53 -11.65 8.98 1.69
C HIS A 53 -10.27 9.05 2.35
N LEU A 54 -9.53 7.95 2.43
CA LEU A 54 -8.18 7.96 3.00
C LEU A 54 -7.19 8.62 2.02
N PRO A 55 -6.09 9.18 2.54
CA PRO A 55 -5.05 9.75 1.69
C PRO A 55 -4.55 8.76 0.65
N VAL A 56 -4.41 9.22 -0.60
CA VAL A 56 -3.78 8.44 -1.67
C VAL A 56 -2.27 8.44 -1.44
N ILE A 57 -1.69 7.24 -1.36
CA ILE A 57 -0.24 7.08 -1.24
C ILE A 57 0.37 7.04 -2.65
N THR A 58 1.40 7.87 -2.86
CA THR A 58 2.15 7.89 -4.13
C THR A 58 3.56 7.38 -3.87
N VAL A 59 3.98 6.37 -4.63
CA VAL A 59 5.36 5.87 -4.61
C VAL A 59 6.13 6.57 -5.72
N HIS A 60 7.16 7.33 -5.32
CA HIS A 60 8.03 8.05 -6.23
C HIS A 60 9.20 7.15 -6.66
N PHE A 61 9.18 6.72 -7.92
CA PHE A 61 10.31 6.04 -8.57
C PHE A 61 11.06 7.01 -9.46
N THR A 62 12.31 6.70 -9.79
CA THR A 62 13.06 7.46 -10.79
C THR A 62 12.31 7.45 -12.13
N GLY A 63 11.76 8.60 -12.51
CA GLY A 63 11.04 8.79 -13.77
C GLY A 63 9.56 8.35 -13.76
N ALA A 64 8.97 8.04 -12.59
CA ALA A 64 7.54 7.74 -12.50
C ALA A 64 6.99 7.97 -11.08
N ASP A 65 5.78 8.54 -11.02
CA ASP A 65 4.98 8.61 -9.80
C ASP A 65 3.84 7.59 -9.88
N VAL A 66 3.86 6.61 -8.98
CA VAL A 66 2.87 5.53 -8.96
C VAL A 66 1.88 5.80 -7.84
N LYS A 67 0.70 6.31 -8.22
CA LYS A 67 -0.42 6.48 -7.29
C LYS A 67 -1.03 5.12 -6.98
N LEU A 68 -0.95 4.72 -5.71
CA LEU A 68 -1.55 3.49 -5.25
C LEU A 68 -3.05 3.70 -5.02
N PRO A 69 -3.92 2.86 -5.60
CA PRO A 69 -5.33 2.83 -5.20
C PRO A 69 -5.46 2.71 -3.68
N THR A 70 -6.46 3.36 -3.07
CA THR A 70 -6.64 3.28 -1.61
C THR A 70 -6.85 1.84 -1.13
N VAL A 71 -7.54 1.02 -1.93
CA VAL A 71 -7.72 -0.43 -1.74
C VAL A 71 -6.42 -1.24 -1.75
N SER A 72 -5.33 -0.73 -2.35
CA SER A 72 -4.02 -1.41 -2.41
C SER A 72 -3.08 -0.96 -1.28
N SER A 73 -3.43 0.12 -0.59
CA SER A 73 -2.61 0.72 0.47
C SER A 73 -3.16 0.50 1.88
N TYR A 74 -4.47 0.28 2.00
CA TYR A 74 -5.15 0.08 3.26
C TYR A 74 -6.08 -1.13 3.18
N PHE A 75 -6.21 -1.85 4.30
CA PHE A 75 -7.23 -2.88 4.46
C PHE A 75 -8.01 -2.67 5.74
N ARG A 76 -9.30 -3.01 5.71
CA ARG A 76 -10.19 -2.85 6.85
C ARG A 76 -10.14 -4.10 7.72
N VAL A 77 -9.78 -3.93 9.00
CA VAL A 77 -9.75 -5.03 9.99
C VAL A 77 -11.00 -5.06 10.86
N GLN A 78 -11.62 -3.91 11.13
CA GLN A 78 -12.87 -3.78 11.88
C GLN A 78 -13.72 -2.62 11.34
N LYS A 79 -14.98 -2.55 11.78
CA LYS A 79 -15.96 -1.54 11.33
C LYS A 79 -15.43 -0.09 11.36
N GLN A 80 -14.59 0.24 12.35
CA GLN A 80 -14.02 1.58 12.54
C GLN A 80 -12.48 1.57 12.57
N MET A 81 -11.84 0.57 11.96
CA MET A 81 -10.38 0.45 11.96
C MET A 81 -9.86 -0.01 10.60
N VAL A 82 -8.86 0.70 10.10
CA VAL A 82 -8.10 0.36 8.89
C VAL A 82 -6.63 0.24 9.24
N CYS A 83 -5.92 -0.62 8.53
CA CYS A 83 -4.49 -0.85 8.70
C CYS A 83 -3.77 -0.66 7.37
N LEU A 84 -2.50 -0.27 7.43
CA LEU A 84 -1.67 -0.17 6.24
C LEU A 84 -1.38 -1.55 5.65
N ALA A 85 -1.40 -1.66 4.32
CA ALA A 85 -0.84 -2.81 3.61
C ALA A 85 0.70 -2.78 3.55
N MET A 86 1.33 -2.15 4.56
CA MET A 86 2.76 -1.87 4.64
C MET A 86 3.26 -2.11 6.05
N ILE A 87 4.49 -2.62 6.18
CA ILE A 87 5.10 -3.02 7.45
C ILE A 87 6.59 -2.64 7.46
N ALA A 88 7.12 -2.35 8.65
CA ALA A 88 8.54 -2.13 8.85
C ALA A 88 9.32 -3.46 8.70
N SER A 89 10.43 -3.42 7.97
CA SER A 89 11.35 -4.55 7.81
C SER A 89 12.80 -4.06 7.80
N TYR A 90 13.68 -4.76 8.53
CA TYR A 90 15.12 -4.47 8.59
C TYR A 90 15.91 -5.05 7.41
N ASP A 91 15.27 -5.84 6.56
CA ASP A 91 15.93 -6.54 5.46
C ASP A 91 15.91 -5.69 4.18
N ILE A 92 15.05 -6.06 3.23
CA ILE A 92 14.95 -5.46 1.90
C ILE A 92 13.62 -4.70 1.75
N SER A 93 13.66 -3.54 1.08
CA SER A 93 12.44 -2.82 0.73
C SER A 93 11.75 -3.49 -0.46
N ILE A 94 10.48 -3.84 -0.30
CA ILE A 94 9.68 -4.58 -1.27
C ILE A 94 8.36 -3.85 -1.51
N LEU A 95 7.96 -3.67 -2.78
CA LEU A 95 6.60 -3.33 -3.16
C LEU A 95 5.79 -4.64 -3.30
N GLY A 96 4.98 -4.93 -2.29
CA GLY A 96 4.29 -6.22 -2.17
C GLY A 96 3.05 -6.34 -3.04
N ASN A 97 2.48 -7.55 -3.07
CA ASN A 97 1.30 -7.93 -3.84
C ASN A 97 0.11 -6.98 -3.63
N LEU A 98 -0.22 -6.63 -2.37
CA LEU A 98 -1.36 -5.76 -2.10
C LEU A 98 -1.20 -4.39 -2.76
N SER A 99 -0.01 -3.78 -2.68
CA SER A 99 0.27 -2.48 -3.30
C SER A 99 0.31 -2.54 -4.83
N GLN A 100 0.47 -3.72 -5.43
CA GLN A 100 0.41 -3.93 -6.88
C GLN A 100 -1.02 -4.14 -7.40
N MET A 101 -2.02 -4.32 -6.52
CA MET A 101 -3.41 -4.48 -6.94
C MET A 101 -3.92 -3.28 -7.74
N ASN A 102 -4.74 -3.55 -8.76
CA ASN A 102 -5.30 -2.53 -9.67
C ASN A 102 -4.23 -1.71 -10.42
N LEU A 103 -3.06 -2.33 -10.66
CA LEU A 103 -2.03 -1.82 -11.55
C LEU A 103 -1.65 -2.93 -12.55
N TYR A 104 -1.50 -2.59 -13.82
CA TYR A 104 -0.68 -3.37 -14.72
C TYR A 104 0.78 -3.06 -14.43
N VAL A 105 1.56 -4.09 -14.12
CA VAL A 105 3.01 -4.01 -13.90
C VAL A 105 3.71 -4.66 -15.08
N GLY A 106 4.40 -3.86 -15.88
CA GLY A 106 5.15 -4.31 -17.05
C GLY A 106 6.64 -4.41 -16.75
N TYR A 107 7.24 -5.57 -17.02
CA TYR A 107 8.67 -5.83 -16.87
C TYR A 107 9.32 -5.90 -18.26
N ASP A 108 10.00 -4.83 -18.67
CA ASP A 108 10.78 -4.79 -19.90
C ASP A 108 12.22 -5.21 -19.58
N LEU A 109 12.55 -6.48 -19.83
CA LEU A 109 13.85 -7.06 -19.51
C LEU A 109 14.95 -6.56 -20.47
N GLU A 110 14.61 -6.24 -21.71
CA GLU A 110 15.57 -5.71 -22.69
C GLU A 110 16.00 -4.29 -22.32
N LYS A 111 15.04 -3.43 -22.01
CA LYS A 111 15.31 -2.03 -21.58
C LYS A 111 15.59 -1.89 -20.09
N LYS A 112 15.55 -2.99 -19.34
CA LYS A 112 15.76 -3.04 -17.89
C LYS A 112 14.86 -2.04 -17.14
N LYS A 113 13.58 -2.00 -17.52
CA LYS A 113 12.62 -1.02 -16.99
C LYS A 113 11.37 -1.70 -16.47
N VAL A 114 10.90 -1.22 -15.31
CA VAL A 114 9.56 -1.53 -14.80
C VAL A 114 8.62 -0.37 -15.13
N SER A 115 7.40 -0.69 -15.51
CA SER A 115 6.35 0.28 -15.83
C SER A 115 5.07 -0.05 -15.09
N PHE A 116 4.32 0.99 -14.74
CA PHE A 116 3.07 0.88 -14.00
C PHE A 116 1.98 1.61 -14.76
N LYS A 117 0.80 1.01 -14.86
CA LYS A 117 -0.38 1.63 -15.44
C LYS A 117 -1.60 1.30 -14.57
N PRO A 118 -2.41 2.29 -14.14
CA PRO A 118 -3.66 2.02 -13.45
C PRO A 118 -4.57 1.06 -14.22
N ALA A 119 -5.18 0.13 -13.50
CA ALA A 119 -6.11 -0.86 -14.03
C ALA A 119 -7.35 -0.96 -13.14
N ASP A 120 -8.50 -1.23 -13.73
CA ASP A 120 -9.70 -1.61 -12.99
C ASP A 120 -9.92 -3.11 -13.21
N CYS A 121 -9.37 -3.92 -12.30
CA CYS A 121 -9.40 -5.37 -12.44
C CYS A 121 -10.81 -5.96 -12.36
N THR A 122 -11.81 -5.21 -11.89
CA THR A 122 -13.21 -5.66 -11.84
C THR A 122 -13.86 -5.73 -13.22
N LYS A 123 -13.37 -4.94 -14.18
CA LYS A 123 -13.88 -4.90 -15.56
C LYS A 123 -13.45 -6.06 -16.44
N HIS A 124 -12.58 -6.94 -15.92
CA HIS A 124 -12.07 -8.11 -16.64
C HIS A 124 -12.77 -9.41 -16.25
N SER A 125 -13.82 -9.36 -15.42
CA SER A 125 -14.62 -10.51 -15.00
C SER A 125 -15.59 -11.07 -16.05
N LYS A 126 -15.39 -10.78 -17.35
CA LYS A 126 -16.21 -11.43 -18.38
C LYS A 126 -15.71 -12.87 -18.59
N ASN A 127 -16.44 -13.82 -18.02
CA ASN A 127 -16.32 -15.28 -18.11
C ASN A 127 -15.32 -15.93 -17.14
N ALA A 128 -15.67 -15.94 -15.84
CA ALA A 128 -15.29 -17.02 -14.93
C ALA A 128 -16.57 -17.74 -14.49
#